data_AF-A0A845GQM1-F1
#
_entry.id   AF-A0A845GQM1-F1
#
_cell.length_a   1.000
_cell.length_b   1.000
_cell.length_c   1.000
_cell.angle_alpha   90.00
_cell.angle_beta   90.00
_cell.angle_gamma   90.00
#
_symmetry.space_group_name_H-M   'P 1'
#
loop_
_entity.id
_entity.type
_entity.pdbx_description
1 polymer ?
#
loop_
_entity_poly.entity_id
_entity_poly.type
_entity_poly.pdbx_seq_one_letter_code
_entity_poly.pdbx_strand_id
1 'polypeptide(L)'
;MTSRAVLCLMLALSGGSAGAQAPGPAKIVAPASPELREYAKLPVCTLSADGLRLAVEPCRTAPARKPMPRRPVPQIIQRMPVVKQAPQVAMPAAPPSPSLQTLLNPPNAPKALNNCGPTGCNDANGTHINNAGPGTVISPSGKVCNRNGIWVQC
;
A
#
# COMPACT_ATOMS: atom_id res chain seq x y z
N MET A 1 52.70 -28.77 -67.30
CA MET A 1 54.07 -29.08 -66.86
C MET A 1 54.28 -28.34 -65.53
N THR A 2 53.92 -28.92 -64.38
CA THR A 2 54.67 -29.93 -63.59
C THR A 2 55.94 -29.40 -62.91
N SER A 3 55.88 -29.30 -61.57
CA SER A 3 56.98 -29.61 -60.63
C SER A 3 58.19 -28.66 -60.58
N ARG A 4 58.91 -28.50 -59.47
CA ARG A 4 58.91 -29.10 -58.10
C ARG A 4 59.54 -28.02 -57.18
N ALA A 5 58.97 -27.65 -56.03
CA ALA A 5 58.98 -28.36 -54.73
C ALA A 5 60.31 -28.23 -53.95
N VAL A 6 60.22 -28.52 -52.64
CA VAL A 6 61.31 -28.66 -51.63
C VAL A 6 61.80 -27.35 -50.99
N LEU A 7 61.91 -27.22 -49.65
CA LEU A 7 61.26 -27.89 -48.49
C LEU A 7 61.71 -27.18 -47.19
N CYS A 8 60.86 -27.10 -46.15
CA CYS A 8 61.24 -26.90 -44.73
C CYS A 8 62.03 -25.60 -44.39
N LEU A 9 62.17 -25.08 -43.16
CA LEU A 9 61.63 -25.30 -41.79
C LEU A 9 61.55 -23.86 -41.18
N MET A 10 60.91 -23.50 -40.06
CA MET A 10 60.53 -24.18 -38.81
C MET A 10 59.22 -23.57 -38.22
N LEU A 11 58.81 -24.07 -37.05
CA LEU A 11 57.78 -23.54 -36.14
C LEU A 11 58.11 -22.15 -35.54
N ALA A 12 57.08 -21.36 -35.18
CA ALA A 12 56.80 -21.00 -33.78
C ALA A 12 55.50 -20.15 -33.54
N LEU A 13 54.61 -20.71 -32.71
CA LEU A 13 53.82 -20.09 -31.63
C LEU A 13 52.98 -18.78 -31.82
N SER A 14 51.65 -19.00 -31.79
CA SER A 14 50.66 -18.41 -30.85
C SER A 14 50.55 -16.89 -30.62
N GLY A 15 49.31 -16.36 -30.71
CA GLY A 15 49.01 -15.04 -30.12
C GLY A 15 47.68 -14.36 -30.50
N GLY A 16 46.57 -15.08 -30.64
CA GLY A 16 45.27 -14.46 -30.92
C GLY A 16 44.65 -13.81 -29.67
N SER A 17 44.90 -12.52 -29.44
CA SER A 17 44.34 -11.78 -28.30
C SER A 17 42.88 -11.36 -28.53
N ALA A 18 41.97 -11.94 -27.75
CA ALA A 18 40.54 -11.67 -27.82
C ALA A 18 40.16 -10.28 -27.26
N GLY A 19 39.42 -9.49 -28.04
CA GLY A 19 38.70 -8.32 -27.53
C GLY A 19 37.44 -8.76 -26.78
N ALA A 20 37.40 -8.57 -25.47
CA ALA A 20 36.32 -9.07 -24.62
C ALA A 20 34.99 -8.31 -24.85
N GLN A 21 34.00 -9.00 -25.41
CA GLN A 21 32.59 -8.62 -25.23
C GLN A 21 32.11 -9.22 -23.91
N ALA A 22 31.78 -8.37 -22.94
CA ALA A 22 31.22 -8.81 -21.68
C ALA A 22 29.86 -9.51 -21.92
N PRO A 23 29.68 -10.78 -21.51
CA PRO A 23 28.37 -11.41 -21.57
C PRO A 23 27.49 -10.73 -20.52
N GLY A 24 26.51 -9.93 -20.97
CA GLY A 24 25.34 -9.63 -20.15
C GLY A 24 24.70 -10.94 -19.68
N PRO A 25 24.03 -10.98 -18.51
CA PRO A 25 23.64 -12.22 -17.86
C PRO A 25 22.82 -13.10 -18.80
N ALA A 26 23.46 -14.14 -19.32
CA ALA A 26 22.80 -15.18 -20.08
C ALA A 26 21.76 -15.79 -19.15
N LYS A 27 20.48 -15.50 -19.41
CA LYS A 27 19.37 -16.07 -18.65
C LYS A 27 19.41 -17.57 -18.87
N ILE A 28 20.03 -18.29 -17.94
CA ILE A 28 20.09 -19.74 -17.94
C ILE A 28 18.65 -20.23 -17.94
N VAL A 29 18.18 -20.67 -19.11
CA VAL A 29 16.87 -21.28 -19.24
C VAL A 29 17.01 -22.66 -18.62
N ALA A 30 16.75 -22.73 -17.31
CA ALA A 30 16.57 -23.99 -16.61
C ALA A 30 15.58 -24.86 -17.42
N PRO A 31 15.79 -26.19 -17.50
CA PRO A 31 14.93 -27.06 -18.28
C PRO A 31 13.49 -26.89 -17.79
N ALA A 32 12.62 -26.39 -18.66
CA ALA A 32 11.24 -26.11 -18.32
C ALA A 32 10.60 -27.35 -17.68
N SER A 33 10.02 -27.18 -16.50
CA SER A 33 9.29 -28.22 -15.76
C SER A 33 8.20 -28.84 -16.65
N PRO A 34 7.76 -30.08 -16.40
CA PRO A 34 6.71 -30.71 -17.20
C PRO A 34 5.45 -29.82 -17.29
N GLU A 35 5.07 -29.16 -16.19
CA GLU A 35 3.96 -28.22 -16.13
C GLU A 35 4.12 -27.01 -17.06
N LEU A 36 5.32 -26.44 -17.17
CA LEU A 36 5.61 -25.35 -18.12
C LEU A 36 5.54 -25.82 -19.58
N ARG A 37 5.84 -27.10 -19.85
CA ARG A 37 5.68 -27.71 -21.18
C ARG A 37 4.22 -27.99 -21.50
N GLU A 38 3.42 -28.39 -20.51
CA GLU A 38 1.95 -28.49 -20.63
C GLU A 38 1.37 -27.10 -20.97
N TYR A 39 1.70 -26.09 -20.17
CA TYR A 39 1.27 -24.70 -20.37
C TYR A 39 1.70 -24.11 -21.72
N ALA A 40 2.85 -24.53 -22.26
CA ALA A 40 3.32 -24.10 -23.57
C ALA A 40 2.50 -24.66 -24.74
N LYS A 41 1.80 -25.80 -24.56
CA LYS A 41 0.90 -26.41 -25.56
C LYS A 41 -0.48 -25.76 -25.59
N LEU A 42 -0.90 -25.10 -24.51
CA LEU A 42 -2.22 -24.45 -24.44
C LEU A 42 -2.32 -23.32 -25.49
N PRO A 43 -3.49 -23.13 -26.12
CA PRO A 43 -3.71 -22.05 -27.07
C PRO A 43 -3.59 -20.69 -26.38
N VAL A 44 -3.20 -19.66 -27.13
CA VAL A 44 -3.18 -18.28 -26.63
C VAL A 44 -4.61 -17.82 -26.38
N CYS A 45 -4.85 -17.19 -25.23
CA CYS A 45 -6.14 -16.63 -24.87
C CYS A 45 -6.64 -15.61 -25.90
N THR A 46 -7.72 -15.96 -26.60
CA THR A 46 -8.51 -15.08 -27.47
C THR A 46 -9.93 -14.95 -26.91
N LEU A 47 -10.60 -13.84 -27.20
CA LEU A 47 -12.00 -13.63 -26.85
C LEU A 47 -12.92 -14.44 -27.77
N SER A 48 -14.08 -14.88 -27.25
CA SER A 48 -15.18 -15.40 -28.06
C SER A 48 -15.78 -14.29 -28.94
N ALA A 49 -16.62 -14.66 -29.90
CA ALA A 49 -17.33 -13.71 -30.76
C ALA A 49 -18.19 -12.71 -29.96
N ASP A 50 -18.67 -13.11 -28.77
CA ASP A 50 -19.48 -12.30 -27.86
C ASP A 50 -18.67 -11.25 -27.09
N GLY A 51 -17.33 -11.36 -27.08
CA GLY A 51 -16.43 -10.46 -26.35
C GLY A 51 -16.49 -10.57 -24.82
N LEU A 52 -17.31 -11.47 -24.27
CA LEU A 52 -17.55 -11.64 -22.82
C LEU A 52 -16.87 -12.87 -22.21
N ARG A 53 -16.34 -13.80 -23.03
CA ARG A 53 -15.71 -15.05 -22.60
C ARG A 53 -14.44 -15.31 -23.39
N LEU A 54 -13.60 -16.21 -22.88
CA LEU A 54 -12.48 -16.77 -23.63
C LEU A 54 -13.03 -17.79 -24.65
N ALA A 55 -12.41 -17.87 -25.82
CA ALA A 55 -12.83 -18.80 -26.86
C ALA A 55 -12.56 -20.27 -26.49
N VAL A 56 -11.55 -20.52 -25.66
CA VAL A 56 -11.18 -21.84 -25.11
C VAL A 56 -10.65 -21.64 -23.69
N GLU A 57 -11.11 -22.46 -22.74
CA GLU A 57 -10.59 -22.54 -21.37
C GLU A 57 -10.13 -23.98 -21.09
N PRO A 58 -8.94 -24.22 -20.51
CA PRO A 58 -7.91 -23.24 -20.12
C PRO A 58 -7.06 -22.75 -21.31
N CYS A 59 -6.59 -21.50 -21.24
CA CYS A 59 -5.72 -20.89 -22.24
C CYS A 59 -4.47 -20.26 -21.60
N ARG A 60 -3.45 -20.04 -22.43
CA ARG A 60 -2.19 -19.40 -22.05
C ARG A 60 -2.26 -17.88 -22.26
N THR A 61 -1.66 -17.14 -21.34
CA THR A 61 -1.59 -15.67 -21.38
C THR A 61 -1.03 -15.15 -22.71
N ALA A 62 -1.61 -14.04 -23.20
CA ALA A 62 -1.19 -13.40 -24.43
C ALA A 62 0.30 -12.95 -24.35
N PRO A 63 1.10 -13.14 -25.41
CA PRO A 63 2.47 -12.64 -25.46
C PRO A 63 2.53 -11.13 -25.21
N ALA A 64 3.55 -10.68 -24.48
CA ALA A 64 3.79 -9.26 -24.27
C ALA A 64 3.91 -8.54 -25.63
N ARG A 65 3.17 -7.44 -25.80
CA ARG A 65 3.26 -6.62 -27.03
C ARG A 65 4.70 -6.10 -27.17
N LYS A 66 5.26 -6.19 -28.38
CA LYS A 66 6.56 -5.60 -28.68
C LYS A 66 6.53 -4.11 -28.33
N PRO A 67 7.53 -3.56 -27.60
CA PRO A 67 7.61 -2.13 -27.36
C PRO A 67 7.67 -1.37 -28.69
N MET A 68 6.59 -0.68 -29.05
CA MET A 68 6.56 0.17 -30.23
C MET A 68 7.14 1.55 -29.86
N PRO A 69 8.08 2.11 -30.65
CA PRO A 69 8.57 3.46 -30.45
C PRO A 69 7.41 4.47 -30.45
N ARG A 70 7.32 5.30 -29.40
CA ARG A 70 6.38 6.43 -29.40
C ARG A 70 6.91 7.50 -30.37
N ARG A 71 6.03 8.10 -31.18
CA ARG A 71 6.39 9.26 -31.99
C ARG A 71 6.83 10.39 -31.04
N PRO A 72 8.00 11.04 -31.25
CA PRO A 72 8.36 12.20 -30.46
C PRO A 72 7.34 13.32 -30.68
N VAL A 73 6.87 13.91 -29.58
CA VAL A 73 5.96 15.06 -29.58
C VAL A 73 6.74 16.25 -29.02
N PRO A 74 6.76 17.41 -29.68
CA PRO A 74 7.43 18.59 -29.15
C PRO A 74 6.72 19.06 -27.87
N GLN A 75 7.48 19.23 -26.79
CA GLN A 75 6.96 19.78 -25.54
C GLN A 75 7.05 21.31 -25.59
N ILE A 76 5.89 21.98 -25.64
CA ILE A 76 5.81 23.43 -25.55
C ILE A 76 5.69 23.82 -24.07
N ILE A 77 6.81 24.20 -23.45
CA ILE A 77 6.84 24.64 -22.05
C ILE A 77 6.50 26.14 -22.00
N GLN A 78 5.21 26.47 -21.85
CA GLN A 78 4.79 27.84 -21.56
C GLN A 78 5.03 28.17 -20.08
N ARG A 79 5.52 29.40 -19.80
CA ARG A 79 5.59 29.89 -18.42
C ARG A 79 4.17 30.11 -17.90
N MET A 80 3.88 29.66 -16.68
CA MET A 80 2.62 29.99 -16.01
C MET A 80 2.50 31.51 -15.84
N PRO A 81 1.31 32.10 -16.05
CA PRO A 81 1.09 33.52 -15.76
C PRO A 81 1.28 33.79 -14.27
N VAL A 82 1.87 34.94 -13.94
CA VAL A 82 2.06 35.37 -12.54
C VAL A 82 0.70 35.78 -11.98
N VAL A 83 0.03 34.84 -11.31
CA VAL A 83 -1.22 35.12 -10.58
C VAL A 83 -0.88 35.94 -9.34
N LYS A 84 -1.36 37.18 -9.28
CA LYS A 84 -1.31 37.97 -8.04
C LYS A 84 -2.24 37.31 -7.02
N GLN A 85 -1.69 36.90 -5.88
CA GLN A 85 -2.48 36.28 -4.81
C GLN A 85 -3.51 37.28 -4.27
N ALA A 86 -4.76 36.85 -4.17
CA ALA A 86 -5.82 37.67 -3.61
C ALA A 86 -5.56 37.97 -2.11
N PRO A 87 -5.95 39.15 -1.60
CA PRO A 87 -5.87 39.47 -0.18
C PRO A 87 -6.56 38.39 0.66
N GLN A 88 -5.87 37.88 1.68
CA GLN A 88 -6.43 36.87 2.57
C GLN A 88 -7.43 37.54 3.52
N VAL A 89 -8.72 37.23 3.38
CA VAL A 89 -9.74 37.67 4.32
C VAL A 89 -9.61 36.82 5.59
N ALA A 90 -9.57 37.46 6.75
CA ALA A 90 -9.47 36.76 8.03
C ALA A 90 -10.71 35.88 8.25
N MET A 91 -10.52 34.56 8.29
CA MET A 91 -11.58 33.62 8.66
C MET A 91 -11.69 33.53 10.19
N PRO A 92 -12.89 33.37 10.76
CA PRO A 92 -13.07 33.01 12.15
C PRO A 92 -12.30 31.72 12.49
N ALA A 93 -11.70 31.65 13.67
CA ALA A 93 -11.00 30.46 14.12
C ALA A 93 -11.97 29.26 14.16
N ALA A 94 -11.64 28.19 13.44
CA ALA A 94 -12.38 26.94 13.52
C ALA A 94 -12.25 26.35 14.94
N PRO A 95 -13.31 25.74 15.51
CA PRO A 95 -13.20 25.07 16.79
C PRO A 95 -12.21 23.90 16.69
N PRO A 96 -11.44 23.61 17.75
CA PRO A 96 -10.49 22.51 17.74
C PRO A 96 -11.20 21.17 17.52
N SER A 97 -10.64 20.33 16.65
CA SER A 97 -11.14 18.97 16.42
C SER A 97 -11.13 18.16 17.72
N PRO A 98 -12.20 17.40 18.03
CA PRO A 98 -12.23 16.56 19.22
C PRO A 98 -11.10 15.52 19.18
N SER A 99 -10.48 15.25 20.32
CA SER A 99 -9.44 14.22 20.42
C SER A 99 -10.06 12.82 20.34
N LEU A 100 -9.24 11.82 20.00
CA LEU A 100 -9.67 10.41 19.99
C LEU A 100 -10.20 9.96 21.35
N GLN A 101 -9.68 10.53 22.44
CA GLN A 101 -10.16 10.27 23.80
C GLN A 101 -11.61 10.77 24.01
N THR A 102 -11.96 11.94 23.47
CA THR A 102 -13.35 12.47 23.51
C THR A 102 -14.31 11.67 22.64
N LEU A 103 -13.83 11.06 21.55
CA LEU A 103 -14.64 10.19 20.70
C LEU A 103 -14.90 8.81 21.35
N LEU A 104 -13.92 8.27 22.09
CA LEU A 104 -14.02 6.98 22.78
C LEU A 104 -14.73 7.07 24.13
N ASN A 105 -14.60 8.19 24.84
CA ASN A 105 -15.33 8.50 26.06
C ASN A 105 -16.07 9.84 25.88
N PRO A 106 -17.34 9.82 25.43
CA PRO A 106 -18.17 11.01 25.41
C PRO A 106 -18.27 11.60 26.82
N PRO A 107 -18.18 12.93 27.00
CA PRO A 107 -18.13 13.57 28.32
C PRO A 107 -19.38 13.29 29.18
N ASN A 108 -20.51 12.98 28.55
CA ASN A 108 -21.80 12.76 29.20
C ASN A 108 -22.26 11.29 29.16
N ALA A 109 -21.34 10.35 28.90
CA ALA A 109 -21.66 8.92 28.84
C ALA A 109 -21.95 8.36 30.25
N PRO A 110 -22.97 7.49 30.41
CA PRO A 110 -23.24 6.83 31.69
C PRO A 110 -22.04 6.01 32.16
N LYS A 111 -21.53 6.29 33.36
CA LYS A 111 -20.43 5.56 34.00
C LYS A 111 -20.97 4.51 34.97
N ALA A 112 -20.36 3.33 34.97
CA ALA A 112 -20.74 2.23 35.85
C ALA A 112 -20.09 2.37 37.24
N LEU A 113 -20.90 2.28 38.28
CA LEU A 113 -20.52 2.35 39.69
C LEU A 113 -20.54 0.95 40.31
N ASN A 114 -19.47 0.64 41.04
CA ASN A 114 -19.25 -0.60 41.78
C ASN A 114 -19.22 -0.32 43.28
N ASN A 115 -19.47 -1.35 44.10
CA ASN A 115 -19.30 -1.32 45.56
C ASN A 115 -20.01 -0.14 46.26
N CYS A 116 -21.25 0.18 45.83
CA CYS A 116 -22.05 1.23 46.47
C CYS A 116 -22.44 0.88 47.91
N GLY A 117 -21.92 1.65 48.86
CA GLY A 117 -22.29 1.61 50.28
C GLY A 117 -23.00 2.89 50.74
N PRO A 118 -23.23 3.03 52.06
CA PRO A 118 -23.87 4.23 52.64
C PRO A 118 -23.07 5.51 52.40
N THR A 119 -21.74 5.42 52.44
CA THR A 119 -20.81 6.55 52.30
C THR A 119 -20.62 7.01 50.85
N GLY A 120 -20.63 6.08 49.89
CA GLY A 120 -20.43 6.39 48.48
C GLY A 120 -20.34 5.15 47.60
N CYS A 121 -20.01 5.34 46.33
CA CYS A 121 -19.77 4.30 45.34
C CYS A 121 -18.39 4.48 44.71
N ASN A 122 -17.83 3.45 44.08
CA ASN A 122 -16.58 3.58 43.32
C ASN A 122 -16.86 3.54 41.81
N ASP A 123 -16.21 4.40 41.01
CA ASP A 123 -16.24 4.30 39.55
C ASP A 123 -15.56 3.00 39.07
N ALA A 124 -15.72 2.64 37.80
CA ALA A 124 -14.99 1.54 37.15
C ALA A 124 -13.45 1.68 37.28
N ASN A 125 -12.94 2.90 37.47
CA ASN A 125 -11.54 3.22 37.69
C ASN A 125 -11.10 3.17 39.17
N GLY A 126 -11.97 2.71 40.09
CA GLY A 126 -11.70 2.63 41.52
C GLY A 126 -11.78 3.96 42.29
N THR A 127 -12.15 5.06 41.63
CA THR A 127 -12.27 6.39 42.26
C THR A 127 -13.54 6.50 43.09
N HIS A 128 -13.43 6.92 44.36
CA HIS A 128 -14.59 7.08 45.24
C HIS A 128 -15.45 8.30 44.88
N ILE A 129 -16.77 8.10 44.86
CA ILE A 129 -17.79 9.10 44.53
C ILE A 129 -18.76 9.16 45.72
N ASN A 130 -18.87 10.33 46.34
CA ASN A 130 -19.68 10.53 47.55
C ASN A 130 -21.18 10.58 47.20
N ASN A 131 -22.03 10.00 48.05
CA ASN A 131 -23.48 10.19 47.93
C ASN A 131 -23.85 11.63 48.33
N ALA A 132 -24.64 12.32 47.51
CA ALA A 132 -25.07 13.70 47.74
C ALA A 132 -26.53 13.80 48.24
N GLY A 133 -27.33 12.77 47.93
CA GLY A 133 -28.74 12.66 48.30
C GLY A 133 -29.39 11.48 47.58
N PRO A 134 -30.72 11.30 47.72
CA PRO A 134 -31.46 10.29 46.98
C PRO A 134 -31.29 10.48 45.46
N GLY A 135 -30.72 9.49 44.77
CA GLY A 135 -30.49 9.55 43.32
C GLY A 135 -29.43 10.55 42.86
N THR A 136 -28.60 11.12 43.75
CA THR A 136 -27.55 12.07 43.37
C THR A 136 -26.22 11.78 44.04
N VAL A 137 -25.13 12.01 43.31
CA VAL A 137 -23.75 11.78 43.76
C VAL A 137 -22.83 12.92 43.35
N ILE A 138 -21.78 13.16 44.12
CA ILE A 138 -20.76 14.17 43.82
C ILE A 138 -19.54 13.48 43.22
N SER A 139 -19.30 13.78 41.93
CA SER A 139 -18.08 13.41 41.22
C SER A 139 -16.84 13.97 41.93
N PRO A 140 -15.65 13.34 41.83
CA PRO A 140 -14.39 13.87 42.35
C PRO A 140 -14.06 15.30 41.86
N SER A 141 -14.65 15.73 40.75
CA SER A 141 -14.55 17.10 40.22
C SER A 141 -15.49 18.12 40.90
N GLY A 142 -16.21 17.73 41.95
CA GLY A 142 -17.20 18.56 42.65
C GLY A 142 -18.53 18.74 41.91
N LYS A 143 -18.73 18.07 40.76
CA LYS A 143 -19.99 18.11 40.01
C LYS A 143 -21.04 17.19 40.64
N VAL A 144 -22.25 17.70 40.82
CA VAL A 144 -23.43 16.89 41.20
C VAL A 144 -23.94 16.19 39.95
N CYS A 145 -24.08 14.87 40.03
CA CYS A 145 -24.46 14.00 38.93
C CYS A 145 -25.67 13.13 39.32
N ASN A 146 -26.50 12.78 38.35
CA ASN A 146 -27.67 11.93 38.57
C ASN A 146 -27.23 10.46 38.65
N ARG A 147 -27.73 9.71 39.63
CA ARG A 147 -27.42 8.29 39.86
C ARG A 147 -28.67 7.44 39.73
N ASN A 148 -28.69 6.59 38.71
CA ASN A 148 -29.73 5.57 38.50
C ASN A 148 -29.16 4.18 38.80
N GLY A 149 -29.32 3.72 40.05
CA GLY A 149 -28.84 2.41 40.50
C GLY A 149 -27.31 2.29 40.51
N ILE A 150 -26.77 1.55 39.53
CA ILE A 150 -25.33 1.37 39.29
C ILE A 150 -24.77 2.30 38.19
N TRP A 151 -25.57 3.21 37.65
CA TRP A 151 -25.12 4.17 36.63
C TRP A 151 -25.12 5.59 37.17
N VAL A 152 -24.07 6.35 36.87
CA VAL A 152 -24.03 7.81 37.07
C VAL A 152 -23.96 8.51 35.73
N GLN A 153 -24.68 9.63 35.61
CA GLN A 153 -24.56 10.55 34.50
C GLN A 153 -24.24 11.96 35.02
N CYS A 154 -23.04 12.42 34.63
CA CYS A 154 -22.58 13.80 34.68
C CYS A 154 -22.63 14.40 33.26
#